data_AF-A0A818PF82-F1
#
_entry.id   AF-A0A818PF82-F1
#
_cell.length_a   1.000
_cell.length_b   1.000
_cell.length_c   1.000
_cell.angle_alpha   90.00
_cell.angle_beta   90.00
_cell.angle_gamma   90.00
#
_symmetry.space_group_name_H-M   'P 1'
#
loop_
_entity.id
_entity.type
_entity.pdbx_description
1 polymer ?
#
loop_
_entity_poly.entity_id
_entity_poly.type
_entity_poly.pdbx_seq_one_letter_code
_entity_poly.pdbx_strand_id
1 'polypeptide(L)'
;MKHLEQLQVIADRNNGTRAIATGGFNDTLDYITSVLKQNTNFKIQHQYFTVRNHIIRGTPQLQTRINGITTNHVYLTNFTHILFSASANFDTFVRVVAIPNLGCQDTDWTNVVVVNSVALVKRGNCPYAQKSALAEKYQVKGLLIYNDGTSPDGFNPIQGVRNNLNATIPAYFLSYNLGMQLVNGADNASVIMGINVSDTNGIGNICADTQTGDKTKTVVVGAHSDGVPAGSGINDNGSGTVGILVLALNLARLFQTSSLQYSTYQYRIRFCWWGAEELGLIGARYHVEQALLPSTNIVGERLQDYLVNLNYD
;
A
#
# COMPACT_ATOMS: atom_id res chain seq x y z
N MET A 1 23.84 -9.42 12.22
CA MET A 1 23.85 -8.18 13.03
C MET A 1 24.39 -6.97 12.27
N LYS A 2 25.62 -6.96 11.75
CA LYS A 2 26.20 -5.81 11.01
C LYS A 2 25.28 -5.16 9.95
N HIS A 3 24.58 -5.94 9.14
CA HIS A 3 23.65 -5.40 8.13
C HIS A 3 22.39 -4.75 8.75
N LEU A 4 21.87 -5.29 9.86
CA LEU A 4 20.73 -4.70 10.58
C LEU A 4 21.14 -3.39 11.26
N GLU A 5 22.32 -3.36 11.87
CA GLU A 5 22.91 -2.13 12.43
C GLU A 5 23.04 -1.06 11.36
N GLN A 6 23.43 -1.44 10.13
CA GLN A 6 23.49 -0.49 9.03
C GLN A 6 22.11 0.02 8.59
N LEU A 7 21.07 -0.81 8.60
CA LEU A 7 19.70 -0.34 8.38
C LEU A 7 19.24 0.62 9.49
N GLN A 8 19.64 0.39 10.75
CA GLN A 8 19.35 1.32 11.84
C GLN A 8 20.06 2.66 11.63
N VAL A 9 21.33 2.66 11.24
CA VAL A 9 22.07 3.89 10.89
C VAL A 9 21.39 4.65 9.74
N ILE A 10 20.88 3.93 8.73
CA ILE A 10 20.11 4.52 7.63
C ILE A 10 18.80 5.12 8.13
N ALA A 11 18.09 4.47 9.05
CA ALA A 11 16.88 5.03 9.64
C ALA A 11 17.20 6.28 10.47
N ASP A 12 18.20 6.22 11.36
CA ASP A 12 18.56 7.31 12.26
C ASP A 12 18.92 8.60 11.53
N ARG A 13 19.68 8.50 10.42
CA ARG A 13 20.02 9.65 9.59
C ARG A 13 18.84 10.21 8.78
N ASN A 14 17.73 9.47 8.71
CA ASN A 14 16.53 9.82 7.95
C ASN A 14 15.30 9.94 8.86
N ASN A 15 15.45 10.64 9.99
CA ASN A 15 14.38 10.91 10.96
C ASN A 15 13.79 9.63 11.58
N GLY A 16 14.61 8.61 11.76
CA GLY A 16 14.22 7.35 12.40
C GLY A 16 13.34 6.45 11.53
N THR A 17 13.31 6.63 10.20
CA THR A 17 12.45 5.82 9.31
C THR A 17 13.13 5.40 8.01
N ARG A 18 12.63 4.30 7.42
CA ARG A 18 12.95 3.81 6.07
C ARG A 18 11.71 3.76 5.18
N ALA A 19 10.67 4.54 5.52
CA ALA A 19 9.42 4.60 4.77
C ALA A 19 9.63 5.09 3.34
N ILE A 20 8.76 4.65 2.43
CA ILE A 20 8.83 5.08 1.04
C ILE A 20 8.76 6.61 0.92
N ALA A 21 9.28 7.14 -0.20
CA ALA A 21 9.37 8.58 -0.44
C ALA A 21 10.25 9.35 0.56
N THR A 22 11.06 8.66 1.37
CA THR A 22 12.07 9.26 2.25
C THR A 22 13.49 8.94 1.76
N GLY A 23 14.48 9.68 2.27
CA GLY A 23 15.88 9.34 2.06
C GLY A 23 16.23 7.95 2.61
N GLY A 24 15.59 7.51 3.70
CA GLY A 24 15.88 6.22 4.35
C GLY A 24 15.53 5.02 3.48
N PHE A 25 14.46 5.12 2.70
CA PHE A 25 14.12 4.10 1.70
C PHE A 25 15.15 4.05 0.57
N ASN A 26 15.49 5.19 -0.03
CA ASN A 26 16.46 5.26 -1.12
C ASN A 26 17.84 4.74 -0.68
N ASP A 27 18.28 5.15 0.51
CA ASP A 27 19.52 4.72 1.14
C ASP A 27 19.55 3.21 1.42
N THR A 28 18.40 2.63 1.80
CA THR A 28 18.26 1.19 1.98
C THR A 28 18.47 0.46 0.65
N LEU A 29 17.84 0.93 -0.43
CA LEU A 29 17.99 0.35 -1.77
C LEU A 29 19.43 0.46 -2.28
N ASP A 30 20.06 1.62 -2.09
CA ASP A 30 21.46 1.85 -2.45
C ASP A 30 22.40 0.92 -1.68
N TYR A 31 22.16 0.74 -0.38
CA TYR A 31 22.93 -0.17 0.46
C TYR A 31 22.84 -1.62 -0.03
N ILE A 32 21.64 -2.14 -0.24
CA ILE A 32 21.41 -3.50 -0.73
C ILE A 32 22.12 -3.71 -2.08
N THR A 33 21.91 -2.77 -3.01
CA THR A 33 22.51 -2.81 -4.34
C THR A 33 24.04 -2.81 -4.27
N SER A 34 24.61 -1.95 -3.44
CA SER A 34 26.06 -1.83 -3.26
C SER A 34 26.65 -3.13 -2.68
N VAL A 35 26.03 -3.69 -1.65
CA VAL A 35 26.48 -4.94 -1.03
C VAL A 35 26.42 -6.11 -2.02
N LEU A 36 25.34 -6.22 -2.80
CA LEU A 36 25.21 -7.27 -3.83
C LEU A 36 26.27 -7.12 -4.93
N LYS A 37 26.52 -5.91 -5.44
CA LYS A 37 27.54 -5.66 -6.47
C LYS A 37 28.95 -6.00 -6.00
N GLN A 38 29.27 -5.71 -4.74
CA GLN A 38 30.61 -5.93 -4.18
C GLN A 38 30.89 -7.40 -3.86
N ASN A 39 29.85 -8.20 -3.58
CA ASN A 39 30.02 -9.53 -2.99
C ASN A 39 29.39 -10.66 -3.82
N THR A 40 28.74 -10.35 -4.93
CA THR A 40 28.10 -11.34 -5.80
C THR A 40 28.36 -11.04 -7.27
N ASN A 41 28.10 -12.02 -8.13
CA ASN A 41 28.02 -11.86 -9.58
C ASN A 41 26.57 -11.91 -10.08
N PHE A 42 25.59 -11.64 -9.22
CA PHE A 42 24.18 -11.72 -9.57
C PHE A 42 23.77 -10.60 -10.52
N LYS A 43 22.78 -10.87 -11.36
CA LYS A 43 22.20 -9.87 -12.28
C LYS A 43 21.17 -9.06 -11.51
N ILE A 44 21.56 -7.84 -11.13
CA ILE A 44 20.71 -6.91 -10.38
C ILE A 44 19.86 -6.10 -11.36
N GLN A 45 18.57 -6.06 -11.10
CA GLN A 45 17.57 -5.27 -11.82
C GLN A 45 16.79 -4.40 -10.82
N HIS A 46 16.51 -3.17 -11.22
CA HIS A 46 15.62 -2.29 -10.49
C HIS A 46 14.30 -2.20 -11.24
N GLN A 47 13.20 -2.32 -10.50
CA GLN A 47 11.85 -2.14 -11.04
C GLN A 47 11.27 -0.87 -10.41
N TYR A 48 11.11 0.18 -11.21
CA TYR A 48 10.53 1.43 -10.74
C TYR A 48 9.06 1.52 -11.13
N PHE A 49 8.25 1.97 -10.17
CA PHE A 49 6.81 2.14 -10.35
C PHE A 49 6.30 3.40 -9.65
N THR A 50 5.04 3.71 -9.93
CA THR A 50 4.34 4.85 -9.37
C THR A 50 3.38 4.38 -8.29
N VAL A 51 3.46 4.98 -7.11
CA VAL A 51 2.47 4.83 -6.04
C VAL A 51 1.48 5.98 -6.16
N ARG A 52 0.28 5.68 -6.65
CA ARG A 52 -0.74 6.71 -6.91
C ARG A 52 -1.32 7.30 -5.63
N ASN A 53 -1.81 8.53 -5.69
CA ASN A 53 -2.62 9.16 -4.61
C ASN A 53 -2.01 9.04 -3.19
N HIS A 54 -0.68 9.02 -3.08
CA HIS A 54 0.02 8.77 -1.82
C HIS A 54 0.36 10.07 -1.08
N ILE A 55 0.81 11.10 -1.82
CA ILE A 55 1.19 12.37 -1.20
C ILE A 55 -0.06 13.22 -1.02
N ILE A 56 -0.35 13.59 0.22
CA ILE A 56 -1.40 14.54 0.55
C ILE A 56 -0.79 15.94 0.61
N ARG A 57 -1.37 16.88 -0.14
CA ARG A 57 -0.95 18.27 -0.17
C ARG A 57 -1.92 19.14 0.63
N GLY A 58 -1.41 19.76 1.68
CA GLY A 58 -2.21 20.54 2.62
C GLY A 58 -3.08 19.68 3.53
N THR A 59 -3.94 20.32 4.32
CA THR A 59 -4.83 19.64 5.26
C THR A 59 -6.13 19.26 4.57
N PRO A 60 -6.55 17.97 4.58
CA PRO A 60 -7.88 17.58 4.10
C PRO A 60 -8.99 18.35 4.81
N GLN A 61 -10.06 18.64 4.09
CA GLN A 61 -11.21 19.42 4.54
C GLN A 61 -12.48 18.58 4.49
N LEU A 62 -13.30 18.74 5.53
CA LEU A 62 -14.66 18.19 5.60
C LEU A 62 -15.56 19.20 6.31
N GLN A 63 -16.64 19.57 5.64
CA GLN A 63 -17.72 20.37 6.21
C GLN A 63 -19.03 19.61 6.04
N THR A 64 -19.86 19.60 7.08
CA THR A 64 -21.20 19.01 7.02
C THR A 64 -22.25 20.11 7.10
N ARG A 65 -23.37 19.92 6.41
CA ARG A 65 -24.62 20.65 6.66
C ARG A 65 -25.70 19.65 7.02
N ILE A 66 -26.21 19.75 8.24
CA ILE A 66 -27.23 18.86 8.81
C ILE A 66 -28.36 19.74 9.35
N ASN A 67 -29.58 19.56 8.83
CA ASN A 67 -30.75 20.36 9.23
C ASN A 67 -30.50 21.88 9.15
N GLY A 68 -29.78 22.32 8.12
CA GLY A 68 -29.43 23.73 7.89
C GLY A 68 -28.21 24.24 8.67
N ILE A 69 -27.72 23.49 9.67
CA ILE A 69 -26.55 23.88 10.46
C ILE A 69 -25.28 23.42 9.76
N THR A 70 -24.36 24.34 9.52
CA THR A 70 -23.07 24.06 8.88
C THR A 70 -21.97 23.94 9.94
N THR A 71 -21.13 22.91 9.84
CA THR A 71 -20.05 22.62 10.79
C THR A 71 -18.79 22.19 10.07
N ASN A 72 -17.66 22.82 10.43
CA ASN A 72 -16.33 22.41 9.98
C ASN A 72 -15.79 21.33 10.91
N HIS A 73 -15.16 20.31 10.33
CA HIS A 73 -14.59 19.19 11.07
C HIS A 73 -13.07 19.26 11.09
N VAL A 74 -12.49 18.81 12.20
CA VAL A 74 -11.04 18.82 12.41
C VAL A 74 -10.45 17.51 11.91
N TYR A 75 -9.47 17.61 11.02
CA TYR A 75 -8.71 16.47 10.50
C TYR A 75 -7.92 15.77 11.62
N LEU A 76 -7.83 14.44 11.57
CA LEU A 76 -7.31 13.53 12.61
C LEU A 76 -8.12 13.48 13.92
N THR A 77 -9.16 14.30 14.09
CA THR A 77 -10.04 14.27 15.27
C THR A 77 -11.43 13.77 14.91
N ASN A 78 -12.07 14.40 13.93
CA ASN A 78 -13.42 14.04 13.50
C ASN A 78 -13.41 13.13 12.27
N PHE A 79 -12.40 13.28 11.41
CA PHE A 79 -12.22 12.48 10.20
C PHE A 79 -10.75 12.35 9.81
N THR A 80 -10.44 11.33 9.03
CA THR A 80 -9.14 11.06 8.44
C THR A 80 -9.34 10.67 6.97
N HIS A 81 -8.29 10.81 6.16
CA HIS A 81 -8.33 10.32 4.79
C HIS A 81 -8.20 8.80 4.78
N ILE A 82 -8.69 8.17 3.71
CA ILE A 82 -8.34 6.79 3.39
C ILE A 82 -7.16 6.84 2.42
N LEU A 83 -6.06 6.15 2.71
CA LEU A 83 -4.92 6.09 1.79
C LEU A 83 -5.39 5.51 0.44
N PHE A 84 -4.89 6.10 -0.65
CA PHE A 84 -5.31 5.85 -2.04
C PHE A 84 -6.68 6.41 -2.44
N SER A 85 -7.29 7.25 -1.61
CA SER A 85 -8.44 8.06 -2.02
C SER A 85 -8.11 8.98 -3.19
N ALA A 86 -9.05 9.18 -4.12
CA ALA A 86 -8.91 10.22 -5.15
C ALA A 86 -8.99 11.64 -4.55
N SER A 87 -8.51 12.62 -5.32
CA SER A 87 -8.67 14.05 -4.98
C SER A 87 -10.14 14.47 -4.97
N ALA A 88 -10.48 15.46 -4.15
CA ALA A 88 -11.78 16.10 -4.13
C ALA A 88 -11.65 17.61 -3.99
N ASN A 89 -12.55 18.33 -4.66
CA ASN A 89 -12.80 19.74 -4.38
C ASN A 89 -14.29 20.01 -4.61
N PHE A 90 -15.12 19.67 -3.61
CA PHE A 90 -16.55 19.97 -3.69
C PHE A 90 -16.77 21.45 -3.41
N ASP A 91 -17.15 22.17 -4.44
CA ASP A 91 -17.51 23.59 -4.46
C ASP A 91 -18.94 23.84 -3.95
N THR A 92 -19.76 22.78 -3.86
CA THR A 92 -21.12 22.82 -3.32
C THR A 92 -21.39 21.65 -2.39
N PHE A 93 -22.38 21.81 -1.50
CA PHE A 93 -22.82 20.73 -0.62
C PHE A 93 -23.45 19.57 -1.43
N VAL A 94 -22.84 18.39 -1.31
CA VAL A 94 -23.34 17.16 -1.92
C VAL A 94 -24.13 16.37 -0.89
N ARG A 95 -25.36 15.96 -1.23
CA ARG A 95 -26.22 15.15 -0.36
C ARG A 95 -25.48 13.90 0.12
N VAL A 96 -25.61 13.59 1.40
CA VAL A 96 -25.14 12.33 1.98
C VAL A 96 -26.30 11.34 2.01
N VAL A 97 -26.03 10.08 1.67
CA VAL A 97 -27.02 9.01 1.73
C VAL A 97 -26.44 7.87 2.55
N ALA A 98 -27.12 7.53 3.66
CA ALA A 98 -26.76 6.40 4.49
C ALA A 98 -27.12 5.09 3.79
N ILE A 99 -26.15 4.19 3.67
CA ILE A 99 -26.34 2.86 3.10
C ILE A 99 -26.71 1.89 4.23
N PRO A 100 -27.81 1.12 4.09
CA PRO A 100 -28.20 0.08 5.03
C PRO A 100 -27.10 -0.92 5.37
N ASN A 101 -27.27 -1.58 6.52
CA ASN A 101 -26.38 -2.62 7.02
C ASN A 101 -24.93 -2.12 7.13
N LEU A 102 -24.04 -2.68 6.32
CA LEU A 102 -22.63 -2.30 6.26
C LEU A 102 -22.23 -1.83 4.85
N GLY A 103 -23.14 -1.79 3.87
CA GLY A 103 -22.79 -1.50 2.47
C GLY A 103 -21.81 -2.52 1.87
N CYS A 104 -21.84 -3.76 2.35
CA CYS A 104 -20.92 -4.83 1.94
C CYS A 104 -21.50 -5.68 0.81
N GLN A 105 -22.82 -5.74 0.68
CA GLN A 105 -23.50 -6.56 -0.32
C GLN A 105 -24.19 -5.67 -1.33
N ASP A 106 -24.32 -6.14 -2.57
CA ASP A 106 -25.00 -5.39 -3.63
C ASP A 106 -26.43 -4.98 -3.21
N THR A 107 -27.13 -5.87 -2.50
CA THR A 107 -28.47 -5.66 -1.95
C THR A 107 -28.56 -4.53 -0.93
N ASP A 108 -27.46 -4.12 -0.31
CA ASP A 108 -27.43 -2.95 0.59
C ASP A 108 -27.63 -1.65 -0.21
N TRP A 109 -27.35 -1.66 -1.52
CA TRP A 109 -27.33 -0.48 -2.38
C TRP A 109 -28.51 -0.43 -3.36
N THR A 110 -29.05 -1.57 -3.79
CA THR A 110 -30.08 -1.66 -4.84
C THR A 110 -31.36 -0.87 -4.54
N ASN A 111 -31.72 -0.72 -3.26
CA ASN A 111 -32.95 -0.05 -2.83
C ASN A 111 -32.71 1.39 -2.36
N VAL A 112 -31.54 1.97 -2.65
CA VAL A 112 -31.16 3.31 -2.21
C VAL A 112 -30.78 4.16 -3.42
N VAL A 113 -31.37 5.35 -3.55
CA VAL A 113 -31.05 6.29 -4.62
C VAL A 113 -29.82 7.10 -4.24
N VAL A 114 -28.66 6.72 -4.77
CA VAL A 114 -27.33 7.26 -4.38
C VAL A 114 -26.54 7.91 -5.51
N VAL A 115 -27.07 7.91 -6.74
CA VAL A 115 -26.37 8.48 -7.90
C VAL A 115 -26.09 9.97 -7.63
N ASN A 116 -24.85 10.40 -7.89
CA ASN A 116 -24.38 11.76 -7.63
C ASN A 116 -24.38 12.22 -6.16
N SER A 117 -24.58 11.33 -5.19
CA SER A 117 -24.51 11.63 -3.76
C SER A 117 -23.16 11.22 -3.15
N VAL A 118 -22.95 11.49 -1.87
CA VAL A 118 -21.88 10.88 -1.06
C VAL A 118 -22.49 9.74 -0.26
N ALA A 119 -21.95 8.52 -0.40
CA ALA A 119 -22.41 7.39 0.39
C ALA A 119 -21.81 7.43 1.80
N LEU A 120 -22.61 7.11 2.81
CA LEU A 120 -22.18 6.91 4.19
C LEU A 120 -22.40 5.45 4.58
N VAL A 121 -21.33 4.74 4.91
CA VAL A 121 -21.36 3.33 5.31
C VAL A 121 -20.75 3.16 6.71
N LYS A 122 -21.28 2.20 7.48
CA LYS A 122 -20.68 1.83 8.77
C LYS A 122 -19.47 0.93 8.56
N ARG A 123 -18.42 1.12 9.36
CA ARG A 123 -17.32 0.14 9.50
C ARG A 123 -17.90 -1.20 9.99
N GLY A 124 -17.34 -2.29 9.49
CA GLY A 124 -17.72 -3.63 9.92
C GLY A 124 -16.76 -4.68 9.39
N ASN A 125 -17.28 -5.88 9.13
CA ASN A 125 -16.51 -7.08 8.86
C ASN A 125 -16.08 -7.28 7.40
N CYS A 126 -16.41 -6.36 6.48
CA CYS A 126 -15.98 -6.46 5.08
C CYS A 126 -14.86 -5.44 4.75
N PRO A 127 -13.97 -5.78 3.80
CA PRO A 127 -12.88 -4.89 3.39
C PRO A 127 -13.36 -3.52 2.88
N TYR A 128 -12.57 -2.47 3.15
CA TYR A 128 -12.84 -1.13 2.61
C TYR A 128 -12.80 -1.09 1.07
N ALA A 129 -11.93 -1.89 0.46
CA ALA A 129 -11.87 -2.07 -0.99
C ALA A 129 -13.24 -2.46 -1.57
N GLN A 130 -13.91 -3.42 -0.94
CA GLN A 130 -15.23 -3.93 -1.33
C GLN A 130 -16.31 -2.85 -1.21
N LYS A 131 -16.39 -2.16 -0.07
CA LYS A 131 -17.33 -1.02 0.12
C LYS A 131 -17.14 0.02 -0.97
N SER A 132 -15.89 0.31 -1.30
CA SER A 132 -15.56 1.32 -2.29
C SER A 132 -15.85 0.89 -3.74
N ALA A 133 -15.66 -0.39 -4.06
CA ALA A 133 -16.01 -0.92 -5.37
C ALA A 133 -17.53 -0.87 -5.60
N LEU A 134 -18.32 -1.13 -4.55
CA LEU A 134 -19.78 -0.95 -4.60
C LEU A 134 -20.14 0.53 -4.74
N ALA A 135 -19.53 1.42 -3.94
CA ALA A 135 -19.75 2.86 -4.07
C ALA A 135 -19.52 3.37 -5.51
N GLU A 136 -18.43 2.93 -6.15
CA GLU A 136 -18.13 3.24 -7.55
C GLU A 136 -19.14 2.63 -8.53
N LYS A 137 -19.52 1.36 -8.33
CA LYS A 137 -20.56 0.68 -9.12
C LYS A 137 -21.87 1.46 -9.12
N TYR A 138 -22.26 2.04 -7.98
CA TYR A 138 -23.48 2.82 -7.82
C TYR A 138 -23.32 4.33 -8.09
N GLN A 139 -22.21 4.74 -8.70
CA GLN A 139 -22.00 6.10 -9.24
C GLN A 139 -22.15 7.22 -8.19
N VAL A 140 -21.68 6.97 -6.96
CA VAL A 140 -21.59 8.00 -5.93
C VAL A 140 -20.39 8.91 -6.20
N LYS A 141 -20.44 10.16 -5.74
CA LYS A 141 -19.34 11.15 -5.85
C LYS A 141 -18.27 11.00 -4.77
N GLY A 142 -18.56 10.31 -3.68
CA GLY A 142 -17.63 10.12 -2.57
C GLY A 142 -18.13 9.08 -1.58
N LEU A 143 -17.22 8.61 -0.72
CA LEU A 143 -17.49 7.59 0.29
C LEU A 143 -17.04 8.04 1.68
N LEU A 144 -17.95 7.99 2.64
CA LEU A 144 -17.66 8.22 4.04
C LEU A 144 -17.85 6.90 4.80
N ILE A 145 -16.82 6.49 5.55
CA ILE A 145 -16.87 5.28 6.37
C ILE A 145 -16.76 5.68 7.83
N TYR A 146 -17.85 5.62 8.59
CA TYR A 146 -17.79 5.94 10.01
C TYR A 146 -17.46 4.71 10.85
N ASN A 147 -16.71 4.92 11.92
CA ASN A 147 -16.28 3.83 12.81
C ASN A 147 -17.48 3.18 13.53
N ASP A 148 -17.29 2.03 14.19
CA ASP A 148 -18.39 1.16 14.60
C ASP A 148 -19.02 1.48 15.97
N GLY A 149 -18.32 2.24 16.82
CA GLY A 149 -18.75 2.61 18.17
C GLY A 149 -18.77 1.44 19.17
N THR A 150 -18.08 0.33 18.88
CA THR A 150 -18.16 -0.91 19.67
C THR A 150 -17.04 -1.09 20.70
N SER A 151 -15.99 -0.27 20.61
CA SER A 151 -14.85 -0.24 21.54
C SER A 151 -14.40 1.22 21.76
N PRO A 152 -13.55 1.52 22.76
CA PRO A 152 -13.01 2.87 22.94
C PRO A 152 -12.37 3.44 21.66
N ASP A 153 -11.58 2.63 20.94
CA ASP A 153 -11.00 3.00 19.64
C ASP A 153 -12.04 3.04 18.51
N GLY A 154 -13.18 2.36 18.69
CA GLY A 154 -14.32 2.35 17.79
C GLY A 154 -15.06 3.68 17.68
N PHE A 155 -14.74 4.68 18.52
CA PHE A 155 -15.34 6.02 18.44
C PHE A 155 -14.54 7.01 17.60
N ASN A 156 -13.22 6.87 17.52
CA ASN A 156 -12.33 7.79 16.79
C ASN A 156 -12.26 7.44 15.30
N PRO A 157 -11.95 8.38 14.39
CA PRO A 157 -11.65 8.01 13.01
C PRO A 157 -10.38 7.14 12.98
N ILE A 158 -10.32 6.18 12.05
CA ILE A 158 -9.14 5.31 11.89
C ILE A 158 -8.24 5.82 10.76
N GLN A 159 -6.95 5.54 10.84
CA GLN A 159 -6.07 5.65 9.67
C GLN A 159 -5.98 4.27 9.03
N GLY A 160 -6.16 4.20 7.71
CA GLY A 160 -6.21 2.91 7.04
C GLY A 160 -6.06 3.01 5.53
N VAL A 161 -5.71 1.86 4.94
CA VAL A 161 -5.48 1.70 3.52
C VAL A 161 -6.75 1.17 2.85
N ARG A 162 -7.16 1.80 1.74
CA ARG A 162 -8.34 1.37 0.97
C ARG A 162 -8.16 -0.04 0.38
N ASN A 163 -6.92 -0.43 0.10
CA ASN A 163 -6.53 -1.66 -0.62
C ASN A 163 -7.17 -1.76 -2.02
N ASN A 164 -7.48 -0.62 -2.63
CA ASN A 164 -7.87 -0.49 -4.04
C ASN A 164 -7.11 0.69 -4.64
N LEU A 165 -6.03 0.40 -5.37
CA LEU A 165 -5.17 1.43 -5.97
C LEU A 165 -5.83 2.16 -7.14
N ASN A 166 -6.91 1.62 -7.71
CA ASN A 166 -7.67 2.17 -8.85
C ASN A 166 -8.87 3.02 -8.43
N ALA A 167 -8.99 3.31 -7.13
CA ALA A 167 -10.00 4.19 -6.57
C ALA A 167 -10.12 5.53 -7.34
N THR A 168 -11.33 5.82 -7.80
CA THR A 168 -11.66 7.05 -8.58
C THR A 168 -12.48 8.06 -7.78
N ILE A 169 -13.12 7.62 -6.70
CA ILE A 169 -13.89 8.50 -5.82
C ILE A 169 -13.10 8.88 -4.55
N PRO A 170 -13.27 10.10 -4.03
CA PRO A 170 -12.71 10.48 -2.73
C PRO A 170 -13.39 9.75 -1.57
N ALA A 171 -12.62 9.42 -0.54
CA ALA A 171 -13.13 8.72 0.63
C ALA A 171 -12.45 9.12 1.95
N TYR A 172 -13.24 9.24 3.01
CA TYR A 172 -12.78 9.53 4.38
C TYR A 172 -13.28 8.49 5.39
N PHE A 173 -12.49 8.26 6.43
CA PHE A 173 -12.99 7.66 7.66
C PHE A 173 -13.52 8.75 8.60
N LEU A 174 -14.63 8.50 9.27
CA LEU A 174 -15.24 9.40 10.24
C LEU A 174 -15.22 8.78 11.64
N SER A 175 -15.25 9.64 12.66
CA SER A 175 -15.62 9.23 14.02
C SER A 175 -17.02 8.63 14.03
N TYR A 176 -17.30 7.75 14.99
CA TYR A 176 -18.64 7.17 15.15
C TYR A 176 -19.70 8.27 15.35
N ASN A 177 -19.40 9.24 16.21
CA ASN A 177 -20.33 10.32 16.55
C ASN A 177 -20.67 11.17 15.33
N LEU A 178 -19.69 11.52 14.48
CA LEU A 178 -19.95 12.26 13.26
C LEU A 178 -20.77 11.44 12.26
N GLY A 179 -20.45 10.15 12.11
CA GLY A 179 -21.25 9.23 11.30
C GLY A 179 -22.71 9.18 11.74
N MET A 180 -22.95 9.04 13.04
CA MET A 180 -24.31 9.01 13.59
C MET A 180 -25.06 10.33 13.43
N GLN A 181 -24.38 11.47 13.51
CA GLN A 181 -25.01 12.77 13.20
C GLN A 181 -25.49 12.81 11.75
N LEU A 182 -24.69 12.31 10.80
CA LEU A 182 -25.07 12.24 9.39
C LEU A 182 -26.21 11.24 9.14
N VAL A 183 -26.18 10.07 9.78
CA VAL A 183 -27.30 9.09 9.72
C VAL A 183 -28.59 9.72 10.23
N ASN A 184 -28.55 10.37 11.40
CA ASN A 184 -29.73 11.01 12.02
C ASN A 184 -30.22 12.25 11.24
N GLY A 185 -29.33 12.88 10.47
CA GLY A 185 -29.68 13.96 9.55
C GLY A 185 -30.53 13.51 8.36
N ALA A 186 -30.52 12.21 8.03
CA ALA A 186 -31.24 11.61 6.92
C ALA A 186 -31.09 12.43 5.62
N ASP A 187 -32.19 12.78 4.96
CA ASP A 187 -32.20 13.53 3.70
C ASP A 187 -31.73 14.99 3.82
N ASN A 188 -31.57 15.50 5.04
CA ASN A 188 -31.08 16.85 5.32
C ASN A 188 -29.57 16.91 5.59
N ALA A 189 -28.85 15.80 5.37
CA ALA A 189 -27.39 15.74 5.50
C ALA A 189 -26.70 15.96 4.16
N SER A 190 -25.69 16.82 4.13
CA SER A 190 -24.84 17.06 2.97
C SER A 190 -23.41 17.44 3.39
N VAL A 191 -22.44 17.28 2.49
CA VAL A 191 -21.02 17.55 2.77
C VAL A 191 -20.31 18.33 1.68
N ILE A 192 -19.28 19.07 2.09
CA ILE A 192 -18.18 19.51 1.24
C ILE A 192 -16.94 18.71 1.64
N MET A 193 -16.28 18.10 0.65
CA MET A 193 -15.03 17.37 0.81
C MET A 193 -13.93 18.07 -0.01
N GLY A 194 -12.76 18.27 0.59
CA GLY A 194 -11.59 18.81 -0.07
C GLY A 194 -10.35 18.02 0.28
N ILE A 195 -9.72 17.37 -0.70
CA ILE A 195 -8.44 16.68 -0.54
C ILE A 195 -7.64 16.79 -1.83
N ASN A 196 -6.37 17.17 -1.71
CA ASN A 196 -5.44 17.21 -2.82
C ASN A 196 -4.42 16.09 -2.62
N VAL A 197 -4.47 15.09 -3.50
CA VAL A 197 -3.49 14.01 -3.53
C VAL A 197 -2.70 14.04 -4.83
N SER A 198 -1.46 13.56 -4.75
CA SER A 198 -0.60 13.38 -5.91
C SER A 198 0.18 12.08 -5.82
N ASP A 199 0.61 11.61 -6.99
CA ASP A 199 1.38 10.38 -7.14
C ASP A 199 2.80 10.56 -6.61
N THR A 200 3.38 9.44 -6.14
CA THR A 200 4.81 9.31 -5.86
C THR A 200 5.44 8.45 -6.93
N ASN A 201 6.36 9.02 -7.71
CA ASN A 201 7.06 8.31 -8.77
C ASN A 201 8.39 7.73 -8.27
N GLY A 202 8.91 6.73 -8.98
CA GLY A 202 10.27 6.22 -8.76
C GLY A 202 10.43 5.35 -7.52
N ILE A 203 9.34 4.77 -7.00
CA ILE A 203 9.44 3.76 -5.94
C ILE A 203 9.98 2.47 -6.56
N GLY A 204 10.97 1.86 -5.92
CA GLY A 204 11.76 0.77 -6.51
C GLY A 204 11.59 -0.56 -5.78
N ASN A 205 11.45 -1.64 -6.54
CA ASN A 205 11.94 -2.95 -6.11
C ASN A 205 13.40 -3.14 -6.58
N ILE A 206 14.15 -3.98 -5.86
CA ILE A 206 15.40 -4.56 -6.36
C ILE A 206 15.18 -6.04 -6.54
N CYS A 207 15.58 -6.62 -7.67
CA CYS A 207 15.68 -8.07 -7.84
C CYS A 207 17.07 -8.46 -8.30
N ALA A 208 17.64 -9.52 -7.72
CA ALA A 208 18.96 -10.04 -8.04
C ALA A 208 18.86 -11.52 -8.41
N ASP A 209 19.14 -11.82 -9.67
CA ASP A 209 19.09 -13.17 -10.23
C ASP A 209 20.46 -13.85 -10.19
N THR A 210 20.48 -15.14 -9.88
CA THR A 210 21.67 -15.96 -10.10
C THR A 210 22.13 -15.93 -11.57
N GLN A 211 23.45 -15.98 -11.80
CA GLN A 211 24.02 -15.85 -13.15
C GLN A 211 23.66 -17.01 -14.08
N THR A 212 23.50 -18.21 -13.51
CA THR A 212 23.10 -19.46 -14.17
C THR A 212 21.86 -20.04 -13.49
N GLY A 213 21.36 -21.17 -14.01
CA GLY A 213 20.11 -21.79 -13.57
C GLY A 213 19.04 -21.72 -14.65
N ASP A 214 18.16 -22.73 -14.63
CA ASP A 214 17.01 -22.78 -15.53
C ASP A 214 16.04 -21.63 -15.21
N LYS A 215 15.91 -20.69 -16.15
CA LYS A 215 15.03 -19.52 -15.98
C LYS A 215 13.55 -19.88 -16.05
N THR A 216 13.19 -21.01 -16.66
CA THR A 216 11.80 -21.52 -16.67
C THR A 216 11.40 -22.11 -15.32
N LYS A 217 12.35 -22.18 -14.38
CA LYS A 217 12.20 -22.73 -13.04
C LYS A 217 12.84 -21.79 -12.04
N THR A 218 12.11 -20.74 -11.68
CA THR A 218 12.61 -19.67 -10.80
C THR A 218 12.07 -19.82 -9.39
N VAL A 219 12.97 -19.85 -8.42
CA VAL A 219 12.64 -19.71 -6.99
C VAL A 219 12.74 -18.23 -6.65
N VAL A 220 11.62 -17.59 -6.29
CA VAL A 220 11.61 -16.21 -5.83
C VAL A 220 11.76 -16.19 -4.32
N VAL A 221 12.66 -15.35 -3.81
CA VAL A 221 12.95 -15.16 -2.39
C VAL A 221 12.76 -13.68 -2.09
N GLY A 222 11.64 -13.32 -1.47
CA GLY A 222 11.19 -11.95 -1.28
C GLY A 222 11.23 -11.48 0.17
N ALA A 223 11.48 -10.19 0.36
CA ALA A 223 11.26 -9.43 1.59
C ALA A 223 10.92 -7.99 1.20
N HIS A 224 10.25 -7.21 2.04
CA HIS A 224 10.07 -5.79 1.73
C HIS A 224 11.13 -4.92 2.41
N SER A 225 11.48 -3.83 1.73
CA SER A 225 12.60 -2.96 2.09
C SER A 225 12.15 -1.64 2.70
N ASP A 226 10.88 -1.27 2.59
CA ASP A 226 10.31 -0.13 3.29
C ASP A 226 10.00 -0.45 4.75
N GLY A 227 9.57 0.58 5.47
CA GLY A 227 8.92 0.47 6.77
C GLY A 227 7.92 1.60 6.90
N VAL A 228 7.43 1.85 8.12
CA VAL A 228 6.49 2.96 8.37
C VAL A 228 7.17 4.25 8.85
N PRO A 229 6.52 5.43 8.67
CA PRO A 229 7.04 6.70 9.20
C PRO A 229 7.25 6.72 10.71
N ALA A 230 6.57 5.84 11.46
CA ALA A 230 6.58 5.82 12.92
C ALA A 230 7.85 5.19 13.53
N GLY A 231 8.71 4.52 12.74
CA GLY A 231 9.89 3.87 13.28
C GLY A 231 10.87 3.33 12.23
N SER A 232 11.98 2.78 12.73
CA SER A 232 13.12 2.37 11.91
C SER A 232 12.89 1.08 11.12
N GLY A 233 11.87 0.30 11.52
CA GLY A 233 11.48 -0.91 10.83
C GLY A 233 12.59 -1.96 10.78
N ILE A 234 13.34 -2.17 11.87
CA ILE A 234 14.47 -3.13 11.88
C ILE A 234 13.98 -4.57 11.99
N ASN A 235 12.89 -4.82 12.71
CA ASN A 235 12.24 -6.12 12.63
C ASN A 235 11.37 -6.20 11.38
N ASP A 236 10.46 -5.22 11.24
CA ASP A 236 9.48 -5.08 10.17
C ASP A 236 9.88 -3.93 9.19
N ASN A 237 10.53 -4.22 8.06
CA ASN A 237 11.07 -5.52 7.66
C ASN A 237 12.57 -5.50 7.36
N GLY A 238 13.32 -4.90 8.28
CA GLY A 238 14.78 -5.00 8.27
C GLY A 238 15.26 -6.45 8.44
N SER A 239 14.52 -7.27 9.19
CA SER A 239 14.91 -8.65 9.51
C SER A 239 14.86 -9.56 8.29
N GLY A 240 13.76 -9.55 7.54
CA GLY A 240 13.62 -10.24 6.26
C GLY A 240 14.51 -9.63 5.18
N THR A 241 14.56 -8.30 5.05
CA THR A 241 15.47 -7.60 4.12
C THR A 241 16.92 -8.08 4.26
N VAL A 242 17.43 -8.11 5.50
CA VAL A 242 18.79 -8.58 5.78
C VAL A 242 18.90 -10.09 5.67
N GLY A 243 17.86 -10.83 6.07
CA GLY A 243 17.82 -12.29 5.98
C GLY A 243 18.07 -12.76 4.54
N ILE A 244 17.31 -12.23 3.59
CA ILE A 244 17.46 -12.60 2.18
C ILE A 244 18.75 -12.06 1.56
N LEU A 245 19.26 -10.91 2.03
CA LEU A 245 20.57 -10.39 1.62
C LEU A 245 21.69 -11.35 2.04
N VAL A 246 21.71 -11.78 3.30
CA VAL A 246 22.71 -12.71 3.82
C VAL A 246 22.61 -14.08 3.14
N LEU A 247 21.40 -14.54 2.81
CA LEU A 247 21.21 -15.75 2.00
C LEU A 247 21.82 -15.61 0.60
N ALA A 248 21.57 -14.49 -0.08
CA ALA A 248 22.14 -14.20 -1.40
C ALA A 248 23.68 -14.18 -1.36
N LEU A 249 24.27 -13.51 -0.36
CA LEU A 249 25.71 -13.43 -0.18
C LEU A 249 26.35 -14.80 0.08
N ASN A 250 25.74 -15.60 0.97
CA ASN A 250 26.26 -16.93 1.28
C ASN A 250 26.15 -17.88 0.09
N LEU A 251 25.06 -17.80 -0.67
CA LEU A 251 24.88 -18.58 -1.89
C LEU A 251 25.91 -18.20 -2.96
N ALA A 252 26.15 -16.90 -3.18
CA ALA A 252 27.16 -16.43 -4.11
C ALA A 252 28.56 -16.92 -3.70
N ARG A 253 28.92 -16.76 -2.43
CA ARG A 253 30.20 -17.24 -1.89
C ARG A 253 30.37 -18.75 -2.10
N LEU A 254 29.34 -19.54 -1.78
CA LEU A 254 29.39 -20.99 -1.94
C LEU A 254 29.72 -21.41 -3.38
N PHE A 255 29.11 -20.77 -4.38
CA PHE A 255 29.35 -21.11 -5.80
C PHE A 255 30.63 -20.48 -6.38
N GLN A 256 31.18 -19.44 -5.75
CA GLN A 256 32.43 -18.80 -6.17
C GLN A 256 33.68 -19.46 -5.56
N THR A 257 33.61 -19.95 -4.33
CA THR A 257 34.77 -20.44 -3.58
C THR A 257 34.82 -21.96 -3.44
N SER A 258 33.77 -22.68 -3.83
CA SER A 258 33.73 -24.12 -3.62
C SER A 258 34.61 -24.86 -4.64
N SER A 259 35.55 -25.65 -4.13
CA SER A 259 36.26 -26.69 -4.88
C SER A 259 35.37 -27.91 -5.16
N LEU A 260 34.18 -27.97 -4.53
CA LEU A 260 33.14 -28.93 -4.87
C LEU A 260 32.48 -28.45 -6.16
N GLN A 261 32.11 -29.40 -7.03
CA GLN A 261 31.70 -29.26 -8.44
C GLN A 261 30.41 -28.44 -8.72
N TYR A 262 30.06 -27.47 -7.87
CA TYR A 262 28.92 -26.57 -8.02
C TYR A 262 29.28 -25.42 -8.97
N SER A 263 29.51 -25.72 -10.25
CA SER A 263 29.81 -24.69 -11.26
C SER A 263 28.57 -23.95 -11.76
N THR A 264 27.37 -24.49 -11.55
CA THR A 264 26.12 -23.94 -12.09
C THR A 264 24.95 -24.18 -11.13
N TYR A 265 24.08 -23.19 -10.98
CA TYR A 265 22.80 -23.36 -10.31
C TYR A 265 21.90 -24.27 -11.16
N GLN A 266 21.11 -25.16 -10.54
CA GLN A 266 20.12 -25.97 -11.24
C GLN A 266 18.91 -25.12 -11.67
N TYR A 267 18.36 -24.37 -10.72
CA TYR A 267 17.24 -23.44 -10.91
C TYR A 267 17.73 -22.01 -10.78
N ARG A 268 17.06 -21.06 -11.44
CA ARG A 268 17.34 -19.66 -11.17
C ARG A 268 16.79 -19.30 -9.78
N ILE A 269 17.61 -18.62 -8.97
CA ILE A 269 17.14 -18.03 -7.72
C ILE A 269 17.10 -16.52 -7.92
N ARG A 270 15.95 -15.92 -7.61
CA ARG A 270 15.67 -14.50 -7.70
C ARG A 270 15.42 -13.95 -6.31
N PHE A 271 16.36 -13.18 -5.78
CA PHE A 271 16.17 -12.45 -4.52
C PHE A 271 15.54 -11.11 -4.82
N CYS A 272 14.43 -10.76 -4.18
CA CYS A 272 13.76 -9.48 -4.41
C CYS A 272 13.44 -8.74 -3.13
N TRP A 273 13.67 -7.43 -3.16
CA TRP A 273 13.33 -6.47 -2.13
C TRP A 273 12.20 -5.61 -2.64
N TRP A 274 11.01 -5.79 -2.07
CA TRP A 274 9.81 -5.08 -2.48
C TRP A 274 9.80 -3.67 -1.90
N GLY A 275 9.37 -2.69 -2.70
CA GLY A 275 9.03 -1.35 -2.22
C GLY A 275 7.53 -1.21 -1.95
N ALA A 276 7.16 -0.30 -1.07
CA ALA A 276 5.75 0.04 -0.78
C ALA A 276 4.90 -1.18 -0.39
N GLU A 277 5.45 -2.09 0.41
CA GLU A 277 4.67 -3.19 1.00
C GLU A 277 3.65 -2.64 1.99
N GLU A 278 4.08 -1.70 2.83
CA GLU A 278 3.33 -1.12 3.96
C GLU A 278 2.05 -0.41 3.51
N LEU A 279 1.97 -0.15 2.20
CA LEU A 279 0.82 0.46 1.56
C LEU A 279 -0.07 -0.54 0.80
N GLY A 280 0.05 -1.83 1.11
CA GLY A 280 -0.75 -2.89 0.53
C GLY A 280 -0.07 -3.60 -0.65
N LEU A 281 1.17 -4.06 -0.45
CA LEU A 281 1.90 -4.98 -1.33
C LEU A 281 2.23 -4.41 -2.71
N ILE A 282 2.40 -3.09 -2.84
CA ILE A 282 2.42 -2.43 -4.16
C ILE A 282 3.59 -2.92 -5.01
N GLY A 283 4.80 -3.01 -4.46
CA GLY A 283 5.97 -3.48 -5.18
C GLY A 283 5.88 -4.94 -5.60
N ALA A 284 5.41 -5.83 -4.72
CA ALA A 284 5.23 -7.24 -5.04
C ALA A 284 4.13 -7.44 -6.10
N ARG A 285 3.02 -6.69 -6.00
CA ARG A 285 1.95 -6.69 -7.02
C ARG A 285 2.47 -6.21 -8.35
N TYR A 286 3.23 -5.11 -8.38
CA TYR A 286 3.85 -4.62 -9.61
C TYR A 286 4.70 -5.72 -10.27
N HIS A 287 5.53 -6.43 -9.49
CA HIS A 287 6.35 -7.54 -10.00
C HIS A 287 5.50 -8.65 -10.67
N VAL A 288 4.41 -9.07 -10.01
CA VAL A 288 3.50 -10.10 -10.53
C VAL A 288 2.74 -9.60 -11.76
N GLU A 289 2.27 -8.36 -11.74
CA GLU A 289 1.57 -7.74 -12.87
C GLU A 289 2.45 -7.68 -14.12
N GLN A 290 3.72 -7.31 -13.98
CA GLN A 290 4.67 -7.35 -15.11
C GLN A 290 4.84 -8.78 -15.67
N ALA A 291 4.81 -9.79 -14.81
CA ALA A 291 4.95 -11.19 -15.21
C ALA A 291 3.69 -11.78 -15.87
N LEU A 292 2.55 -11.10 -15.74
CA LEU A 292 1.26 -11.45 -16.35
C LEU A 292 1.02 -10.74 -17.69
N LEU A 293 1.78 -9.70 -18.03
CA LEU A 293 1.56 -8.95 -19.26
C LEU A 293 1.70 -9.88 -20.48
N PRO A 294 0.74 -9.84 -21.44
CA PRO A 294 0.82 -10.64 -22.67
C PRO A 294 2.09 -10.39 -23.50
N SER A 295 2.65 -9.18 -23.38
CA SER A 295 3.91 -8.79 -24.03
C SER A 295 5.16 -9.39 -23.40
N THR A 296 5.06 -9.95 -22.19
CA THR A 296 6.19 -10.57 -21.50
C THR A 296 6.45 -11.95 -22.10
N ASN A 297 6.97 -11.99 -23.33
CA ASN A 297 7.44 -13.22 -23.97
C ASN A 297 8.91 -13.53 -23.60
N ILE A 298 9.43 -12.86 -22.56
CA ILE A 298 10.80 -13.03 -22.09
C ILE A 298 10.83 -14.22 -21.14
N VAL A 299 11.50 -15.29 -21.56
CA VAL A 299 11.70 -16.48 -20.73
C VAL A 299 12.40 -16.11 -19.42
N GLY A 300 11.77 -16.50 -18.31
CA GLY A 300 12.14 -16.14 -16.95
C GLY A 300 11.32 -14.98 -16.39
N GLU A 301 10.70 -14.13 -17.19
CA GLU A 301 9.93 -13.01 -16.65
C GLU A 301 8.42 -13.31 -16.60
N ARG A 302 8.00 -14.52 -16.99
CA ARG A 302 6.59 -14.92 -17.02
C ARG A 302 6.17 -15.55 -15.71
N LEU A 303 4.92 -15.38 -15.32
CA LEU A 303 4.39 -16.02 -14.10
C LEU A 303 4.57 -17.55 -14.11
N GLN A 304 4.39 -18.20 -15.25
CA GLN A 304 4.57 -19.66 -15.40
C GLN A 304 6.01 -20.15 -15.22
N ASP A 305 7.00 -19.25 -15.26
CA ASP A 305 8.40 -19.59 -15.05
C ASP A 305 8.78 -19.62 -13.55
N TYR A 306 7.85 -19.25 -12.66
CA TYR A 306 8.06 -19.21 -11.21
C TYR A 306 7.57 -20.51 -10.57
N LEU A 307 8.47 -21.20 -9.87
CA LEU A 307 8.14 -22.44 -9.15
C LEU A 307 7.50 -22.17 -7.80
N VAL A 308 8.06 -21.21 -7.06
CA VAL A 308 7.68 -20.91 -5.68
C VAL A 308 8.13 -19.50 -5.32
N ASN A 309 7.38 -18.87 -4.43
CA ASN A 309 7.76 -17.62 -3.76
C ASN A 309 7.92 -17.88 -2.25
N LEU A 310 9.10 -17.59 -1.72
CA LEU A 310 9.41 -17.63 -0.29
C LEU A 310 9.42 -16.20 0.24
N ASN A 311 8.55 -15.88 1.19
CA ASN A 311 8.46 -14.53 1.77
C ASN A 311 9.12 -14.49 3.15
N TYR A 312 9.91 -13.45 3.40
CA TYR A 312 10.59 -13.18 4.67
C TYR A 312 10.14 -11.81 5.18
N ASP A 313 9.45 -11.83 6.32
CA ASP A 313 8.81 -10.67 6.94
C ASP A 313 8.82 -10.82 8.47
#